data_AF-A0A1G1WE38-F1
#
_entry.id   AF-A0A1G1WE38-F1
#
_cell.length_a   1.000
_cell.length_b   1.000
_cell.length_c   1.000
_cell.angle_alpha   90.00
_cell.angle_beta   90.00
_cell.angle_gamma   90.00
#
_symmetry.space_group_name_H-M   'P 1'
#
loop_
_entity.id
_entity.type
_entity.pdbx_description
1 polymer ?
#
loop_
_entity_poly.entity_id
_entity_poly.type
_entity_poly.pdbx_seq_one_letter_code
_entity_poly.pdbx_strand_id
1 'polypeptide(L)'
;MLERLFANPSSRGKLGKMDERKLVYKITSFIPEGRVCTYGGLAKLAGIKNPRTVGQILHENKDPRNVPCHRVVSSNGEVAKNYAFGGAKAQIEKLYRENVVTLANKVRLNGFLWRPGRCLSLYFDLLKKYGEPGLWPWFPSSQGSSGQAPSTPEEIAIGAILTQNTNWKNVEKAINNLKEKGVCSIKGIYKLESTSLARRRLARLKGLIRPSGFYNQKSIRLFEFCKFVVEGYGNLFGFFELSIQEAREKLLVINGIGKETADTILLYAGNRPVFVVDAYTKKFVRANNLIQETDYDHLQSFFTKNLPVNTKLYQDYHALIVRWGKERSSKE
;
A
#
# COMPACT_ATOMS: atom_id res chain seq x y z
N MET A 1 10.28 8.83 7.33
CA MET A 1 11.09 9.09 6.12
C MET A 1 10.21 9.04 4.87
N LEU A 2 9.34 8.04 4.75
CA LEU A 2 8.31 7.89 3.71
C LEU A 2 7.31 9.03 3.61
N GLU A 3 6.97 9.68 4.73
CA GLU A 3 6.22 10.94 4.84
C GLU A 3 6.56 11.96 3.73
N ARG A 4 7.84 11.99 3.35
CA ARG A 4 8.42 12.93 2.42
C ARG A 4 8.50 12.41 0.98
N LEU A 5 8.14 11.15 0.70
CA LEU A 5 7.97 10.59 -0.66
C LEU A 5 6.65 11.05 -1.28
N PHE A 6 5.63 11.25 -0.46
CA PHE A 6 4.30 11.60 -0.96
C PHE A 6 4.28 13.09 -1.30
N ALA A 7 3.86 13.45 -2.51
CA ALA A 7 3.70 14.85 -2.91
C ALA A 7 2.83 15.62 -1.89
N ASN A 8 3.08 16.92 -1.80
CA ASN A 8 2.22 17.82 -1.03
C ASN A 8 0.85 17.86 -1.75
N PRO A 9 -0.29 17.54 -1.11
CA PRO A 9 -1.60 17.58 -1.75
C PRO A 9 -2.07 19.01 -2.12
N SER A 10 -1.18 20.00 -2.11
CA SER A 10 -1.47 21.39 -2.47
C SER A 10 -1.66 21.62 -3.98
N SER A 11 -1.50 20.61 -4.83
CA SER A 11 -2.08 20.63 -6.18
C SER A 11 -3.60 20.44 -6.06
N ARG A 12 -4.34 21.49 -6.41
CA ARG A 12 -5.80 21.66 -6.37
C ARG A 12 -6.60 20.68 -7.25
N GLY A 13 -6.34 19.37 -7.14
CA GLY A 13 -7.23 18.31 -7.57
C GLY A 13 -7.78 17.66 -6.32
N LYS A 14 -9.02 17.98 -5.91
CA LYS A 14 -9.69 17.27 -4.82
C LYS A 14 -9.84 15.80 -5.25
N LEU A 15 -8.93 14.92 -4.82
CA LEU A 15 -9.31 13.52 -4.60
C LEU A 15 -10.33 13.53 -3.46
N GLY A 16 -11.60 13.68 -3.85
CA GLY A 16 -12.76 13.70 -2.97
C GLY A 16 -13.02 12.34 -2.36
N LYS A 17 -14.05 12.28 -1.50
CA LYS A 17 -14.62 11.05 -0.93
C LYS A 17 -14.65 9.94 -2.00
N MET A 18 -14.28 8.71 -1.64
CA MET A 18 -14.41 7.58 -2.57
C MET A 18 -15.86 7.48 -3.03
N ASP A 19 -16.06 7.26 -4.34
CA ASP A 19 -17.37 6.95 -4.89
C ASP A 19 -17.99 5.76 -4.14
N GLU A 20 -19.28 5.87 -3.80
CA GLU A 20 -19.94 4.91 -2.92
C GLU A 20 -20.00 3.51 -3.54
N ARG A 21 -20.22 3.43 -4.86
CA ARG A 21 -20.20 2.15 -5.59
C ARG A 21 -18.80 1.52 -5.53
N LYS A 22 -17.76 2.30 -5.82
CA LYS A 22 -16.37 1.82 -5.70
C LYS A 22 -16.07 1.32 -4.28
N LEU A 23 -16.47 2.06 -3.25
CA LEU A 23 -16.23 1.68 -1.86
C LEU A 23 -16.97 0.39 -1.48
N VAL A 24 -18.23 0.25 -1.89
CA VAL A 24 -19.00 -0.99 -1.67
C VAL A 24 -18.32 -2.18 -2.35
N TYR A 25 -17.87 -2.05 -3.60
CA TYR A 25 -17.14 -3.11 -4.29
C TYR A 25 -15.83 -3.45 -3.58
N LYS A 26 -15.07 -2.43 -3.17
CA LYS A 26 -13.81 -2.60 -2.42
C LYS A 26 -14.03 -3.33 -1.11
N ILE A 27 -15.02 -2.96 -0.30
CA ILE A 27 -15.28 -3.65 0.97
C ILE A 27 -15.77 -5.09 0.70
N THR A 28 -16.61 -5.29 -0.31
CA THR A 28 -17.13 -6.61 -0.68
C THR A 28 -16.00 -7.56 -1.10
N SER A 29 -14.95 -7.08 -1.78
CA SER A 29 -13.80 -7.91 -2.16
C SER A 29 -12.95 -8.38 -0.97
N PHE A 30 -13.14 -7.81 0.22
CA PHE A 30 -12.50 -8.26 1.46
C PHE A 30 -13.31 -9.30 2.23
N ILE A 31 -14.55 -9.61 1.84
CA ILE A 31 -15.33 -10.66 2.50
C ILE A 31 -14.69 -12.01 2.19
N PRO A 32 -14.10 -12.73 3.18
CA PRO A 32 -13.40 -13.99 2.92
C PRO A 32 -14.33 -15.08 2.42
N GLU A 33 -13.77 -16.07 1.74
CA GLU A 33 -14.52 -17.30 1.41
C GLU A 33 -15.01 -17.97 2.69
N GLY A 34 -16.20 -18.56 2.62
CA GLY A 34 -16.82 -19.23 3.78
C GLY A 34 -17.31 -18.24 4.84
N ARG A 35 -17.41 -16.95 4.49
CA ARG A 35 -17.99 -15.93 5.36
C ARG A 35 -19.02 -15.11 4.61
N VAL A 36 -19.96 -14.54 5.36
CA VAL A 36 -21.03 -13.68 4.82
C VAL A 36 -21.06 -12.33 5.51
N CYS A 37 -21.46 -11.29 4.79
CA CYS A 37 -21.77 -9.99 5.36
C CYS A 37 -23.25 -9.68 5.15
N THR A 38 -23.87 -8.90 6.03
CA THR A 38 -25.23 -8.43 5.77
C THR A 38 -25.21 -7.14 4.96
N TYR A 39 -26.26 -6.87 4.17
CA TYR A 39 -26.40 -5.57 3.51
C TYR A 39 -26.28 -4.40 4.49
N GLY A 40 -26.83 -4.55 5.70
CA GLY A 40 -26.72 -3.55 6.77
C GLY A 40 -25.29 -3.40 7.31
N GLY A 41 -24.56 -4.50 7.48
CA GLY A 41 -23.15 -4.47 7.89
C GLY A 41 -22.28 -3.78 6.84
N LEU A 42 -22.48 -4.11 5.57
CA LEU A 42 -21.76 -3.50 4.45
C LEU A 42 -22.09 -2.00 4.32
N ALA A 43 -23.36 -1.62 4.49
CA ALA A 43 -23.79 -0.23 4.51
C ALA A 43 -23.13 0.57 5.64
N LYS A 44 -23.01 -0.01 6.84
CA LYS A 44 -22.32 0.60 7.98
C LYS A 44 -20.84 0.87 7.67
N LEU A 45 -20.14 -0.10 7.08
CA LEU A 45 -18.73 0.05 6.70
C LEU A 45 -18.54 1.14 5.62
N ALA A 46 -19.43 1.15 4.62
CA ALA A 46 -19.40 2.14 3.54
C ALA A 46 -19.88 3.55 3.97
N GLY A 47 -20.53 3.68 5.14
CA GLY A 47 -21.16 4.92 5.58
C GLY A 47 -22.45 5.27 4.82
N ILE A 48 -23.14 4.25 4.30
CA ILE A 48 -24.40 4.38 3.56
C ILE A 48 -25.56 4.17 4.55
N LYS A 49 -26.52 5.11 4.58
CA LYS A 49 -27.66 5.07 5.51
C LYS A 49 -28.66 3.96 5.19
N ASN A 50 -28.94 3.74 3.90
CA ASN A 50 -29.94 2.78 3.45
C ASN A 50 -29.30 1.51 2.88
N PRO A 51 -29.42 0.34 3.54
CA PRO A 51 -28.88 -0.92 3.03
C PRO A 51 -29.40 -1.33 1.64
N ARG A 52 -30.58 -0.84 1.23
CA ARG A 52 -31.12 -1.11 -0.12
C ARG A 52 -30.24 -0.52 -1.22
N THR A 53 -29.61 0.62 -0.96
CA THR A 53 -28.65 1.25 -1.89
C THR A 53 -27.46 0.33 -2.15
N VAL A 54 -26.96 -0.37 -1.12
CA VAL A 54 -25.91 -1.39 -1.28
C VAL A 54 -26.40 -2.54 -2.16
N GLY A 55 -27.65 -2.99 -1.96
CA GLY A 55 -28.28 -4.00 -2.81
C GLY A 55 -28.34 -3.61 -4.28
N GLN A 56 -28.77 -2.38 -4.57
CA GLN A 56 -28.80 -1.83 -5.94
C GLN A 56 -27.40 -1.79 -6.56
N ILE A 57 -26.41 -1.26 -5.82
CA ILE A 57 -25.01 -1.22 -6.25
C ILE A 57 -24.50 -2.62 -6.60
N LEU A 58 -24.73 -3.61 -5.73
CA LEU A 58 -24.25 -4.97 -5.96
C LEU A 58 -25.01 -5.71 -7.08
N HIS A 59 -26.24 -5.31 -7.38
CA HIS A 59 -27.00 -5.84 -8.51
C HIS A 59 -26.39 -5.42 -9.86
N GLU A 60 -25.77 -4.25 -9.91
CA GLU A 60 -25.07 -3.72 -11.09
C GLU A 60 -23.61 -4.19 -11.20
N ASN A 61 -23.19 -5.10 -10.33
CA ASN A 61 -21.86 -5.69 -10.39
C ASN A 61 -21.65 -6.43 -11.71
N LYS A 62 -20.56 -6.12 -12.42
CA LYS A 62 -20.15 -6.82 -13.66
C LYS A 62 -18.98 -7.76 -13.46
N ASP A 63 -18.40 -7.79 -12.25
CA ASP A 63 -17.22 -8.57 -11.90
C ASP A 63 -17.47 -9.38 -10.61
N PRO A 64 -18.30 -10.43 -10.68
CA PRO A 64 -18.60 -11.28 -9.51
C PRO A 64 -17.40 -12.08 -9.01
N ARG A 65 -16.30 -12.15 -9.78
CA ARG A 65 -15.09 -12.88 -9.40
C ARG A 65 -14.26 -12.08 -8.39
N ASN A 66 -14.08 -10.79 -8.63
CA ASN A 66 -13.34 -9.92 -7.71
C ASN A 66 -14.25 -9.24 -6.68
N VAL A 67 -15.56 -9.14 -6.96
CA VAL A 67 -16.57 -8.59 -6.05
C VAL A 67 -17.58 -9.69 -5.72
N PRO A 68 -17.32 -10.53 -4.68
CA PRO A 68 -18.09 -11.72 -4.35
C PRO A 68 -19.43 -11.38 -3.68
N CYS A 69 -20.31 -10.72 -4.43
CA CYS A 69 -21.62 -10.24 -3.97
C CYS A 69 -22.56 -11.36 -3.49
N HIS A 70 -22.32 -12.63 -3.85
CA HIS A 70 -23.07 -13.77 -3.28
C HIS A 70 -22.86 -13.93 -1.78
N ARG A 71 -21.75 -13.41 -1.23
CA ARG A 71 -21.46 -13.40 0.22
C ARG A 71 -22.25 -12.34 0.97
N VAL A 72 -23.09 -11.54 0.30
CA VAL A 72 -23.92 -10.50 0.93
C VAL A 72 -25.37 -10.97 1.04
N VAL A 73 -25.89 -11.01 2.28
CA VAL A 73 -27.20 -11.55 2.63
C VAL A 73 -28.03 -10.54 3.44
N SER A 74 -29.31 -10.82 3.67
CA SER A 74 -30.16 -10.00 4.53
C SER A 74 -29.75 -10.09 6.01
N SER A 75 -30.35 -9.26 6.87
CA SER A 75 -30.11 -9.29 8.32
C SER A 75 -30.54 -10.59 9.02
N ASN A 76 -31.48 -11.34 8.42
CA ASN A 76 -31.94 -12.64 8.92
C ASN A 76 -31.30 -13.84 8.20
N GLY A 77 -30.29 -13.58 7.35
CA GLY A 77 -29.55 -14.61 6.61
C GLY A 77 -30.22 -15.06 5.31
N GLU A 78 -31.33 -14.46 4.88
CA GLU A 78 -31.95 -14.76 3.58
C GLU A 78 -31.07 -14.31 2.41
N VAL A 79 -30.96 -15.18 1.40
CA VAL A 79 -30.34 -14.85 0.11
C VAL A 79 -31.27 -13.96 -0.73
N ALA A 80 -30.70 -13.24 -1.69
CA ALA A 80 -31.47 -12.36 -2.56
C ALA A 80 -32.28 -13.17 -3.57
N LYS A 81 -33.61 -13.00 -3.59
CA LYS A 81 -34.50 -13.64 -4.58
C LYS A 81 -34.04 -13.35 -6.01
N ASN A 82 -33.75 -12.07 -6.29
CA ASN A 82 -33.30 -11.56 -7.59
C ASN A 82 -31.77 -11.36 -7.63
N TYR A 83 -31.01 -12.30 -7.06
CA TYR A 83 -29.55 -12.29 -7.18
C TYR A 83 -29.14 -12.24 -8.66
N ALA A 84 -28.33 -11.24 -9.02
CA ALA A 84 -28.04 -10.91 -10.43
C ALA A 84 -27.38 -12.05 -11.23
N PHE A 85 -26.76 -13.02 -10.54
CA PHE A 85 -26.01 -14.10 -11.17
C PHE A 85 -26.68 -15.46 -10.94
N GLY A 86 -27.93 -15.61 -11.41
CA GLY A 86 -28.66 -16.88 -11.40
C GLY A 86 -29.68 -17.05 -10.27
N GLY A 87 -30.07 -15.97 -9.60
CA GLY A 87 -31.12 -15.99 -8.56
C GLY A 87 -30.70 -16.67 -7.26
N ALA A 88 -31.66 -16.84 -6.36
CA ALA A 88 -31.44 -17.37 -5.01
C ALA A 88 -30.74 -18.75 -5.00
N LYS A 89 -31.14 -19.66 -5.90
CA LYS A 89 -30.56 -21.00 -6.00
C LYS A 89 -29.06 -20.95 -6.30
N ALA A 90 -28.65 -20.15 -7.28
CA ALA A 90 -27.24 -19.99 -7.62
C ALA A 90 -26.45 -19.32 -6.48
N GLN A 91 -27.07 -18.38 -5.75
CA GLN A 91 -26.43 -17.77 -4.57
C GLN A 91 -26.16 -18.81 -3.48
N ILE A 92 -27.15 -19.67 -3.18
CA ILE A 92 -27.02 -20.76 -2.20
C ILE A 92 -25.93 -21.76 -2.64
N GLU A 93 -25.94 -22.19 -3.90
CA GLU A 93 -24.94 -23.13 -4.42
C GLU A 93 -23.51 -22.59 -4.28
N LYS A 94 -23.30 -21.29 -4.55
CA LYS A 94 -21.99 -20.65 -4.36
C LYS A 94 -21.57 -20.64 -2.89
N LEU A 95 -22.49 -20.26 -1.99
CA LEU A 95 -22.23 -20.23 -0.54
C LEU A 95 -21.95 -21.63 0.00
N TYR A 96 -22.68 -22.63 -0.46
CA TYR A 96 -22.47 -24.04 -0.10
C TYR A 96 -21.08 -24.54 -0.54
N ARG A 97 -20.62 -24.20 -1.76
CA ARG A 97 -19.26 -24.51 -2.22
C ARG A 97 -18.16 -23.87 -1.39
N GLU A 98 -18.48 -22.78 -0.69
CA GLU A 98 -17.59 -22.13 0.27
C GLU A 98 -17.75 -22.66 1.70
N ASN A 99 -18.45 -23.78 1.89
CA ASN A 99 -18.74 -24.40 3.19
C ASN A 99 -19.60 -23.54 4.13
N VAL A 100 -20.39 -22.61 3.59
CA VAL A 100 -21.39 -21.87 4.38
C VAL A 100 -22.61 -22.74 4.60
N VAL A 101 -23.02 -22.90 5.87
CA VAL A 101 -24.20 -23.70 6.21
C VAL A 101 -25.48 -22.99 5.77
N THR A 102 -26.27 -23.67 4.94
CA THR A 102 -27.54 -23.16 4.40
C THR A 102 -28.71 -24.06 4.76
N LEU A 103 -29.88 -23.48 5.03
CA LEU A 103 -31.16 -24.18 5.17
C LEU A 103 -32.19 -23.49 4.30
N ALA A 104 -32.68 -24.19 3.27
CA ALA A 104 -33.51 -23.60 2.21
C ALA A 104 -32.87 -22.33 1.63
N ASN A 105 -33.53 -21.18 1.75
CA ASN A 105 -33.06 -19.87 1.25
C ASN A 105 -32.33 -19.03 2.32
N LYS A 106 -31.92 -19.63 3.44
CA LYS A 106 -31.23 -18.94 4.54
C LYS A 106 -29.85 -19.50 4.78
N VAL A 107 -28.92 -18.61 5.14
CA VAL A 107 -27.61 -18.98 5.67
C VAL A 107 -27.61 -18.85 7.19
N ARG A 108 -26.87 -19.74 7.85
CA ARG A 108 -26.59 -19.61 9.28
C ARG A 108 -25.64 -18.43 9.49
N LEU A 109 -26.09 -17.37 10.17
CA LEU A 109 -25.22 -16.22 10.44
C LEU A 109 -24.21 -16.49 11.56
N ASN A 110 -24.62 -17.21 12.60
CA ASN A 110 -23.72 -17.55 13.71
C ASN A 110 -22.58 -18.45 13.19
N GLY A 111 -21.34 -18.05 13.46
CA GLY A 111 -20.15 -18.74 12.97
C GLY A 111 -19.73 -18.38 11.55
N PHE A 112 -20.56 -17.69 10.75
CA PHE A 112 -20.25 -17.31 9.35
C PHE A 112 -20.23 -15.80 9.12
N LEU A 113 -20.85 -15.00 9.98
CA LEU A 113 -20.91 -13.56 9.84
C LEU A 113 -19.51 -12.94 9.94
N TRP A 114 -19.03 -12.35 8.84
CA TRP A 114 -17.81 -11.58 8.79
C TRP A 114 -18.01 -10.21 9.44
N ARG A 115 -17.11 -9.90 10.37
CA ARG A 115 -16.95 -8.57 10.94
C ARG A 115 -15.47 -8.21 10.81
N PRO A 116 -15.08 -7.23 9.98
CA PRO A 116 -13.67 -6.86 9.88
C PRO A 116 -13.17 -6.38 11.25
N GLY A 117 -11.92 -6.70 11.57
CA GLY A 117 -11.26 -6.17 12.76
C GLY A 117 -11.13 -4.64 12.70
N ARG A 118 -10.79 -4.02 13.83
CA ARG A 118 -10.66 -2.56 13.94
C ARG A 118 -9.64 -1.99 12.95
N CYS A 119 -8.52 -2.68 12.75
CA CYS A 119 -7.47 -2.28 11.82
C CYS A 119 -7.99 -2.18 10.37
N LEU A 120 -8.63 -3.24 9.86
CA LEU A 120 -9.22 -3.23 8.52
C LEU A 120 -10.39 -2.24 8.38
N SER A 121 -11.20 -2.06 9.44
CA SER A 121 -12.29 -1.07 9.43
C SER A 121 -11.77 0.36 9.26
N LEU A 122 -10.67 0.70 9.94
CA LEU A 122 -10.03 2.01 9.79
C LEU A 122 -9.47 2.25 8.39
N TYR A 123 -8.98 1.20 7.71
CA TYR A 123 -8.61 1.31 6.30
C TYR A 123 -9.81 1.73 5.43
N PHE A 124 -10.99 1.15 5.65
CA PHE A 124 -12.21 1.54 4.94
C PHE A 124 -12.64 2.98 5.27
N ASP A 125 -12.50 3.42 6.53
CA ASP A 125 -12.76 4.80 6.91
C ASP A 125 -11.83 5.80 6.20
N LEU A 126 -10.54 5.45 6.08
CA LEU A 126 -9.59 6.26 5.34
C LEU A 126 -9.89 6.29 3.83
N LEU A 127 -10.22 5.16 3.21
CA LEU A 127 -10.64 5.10 1.82
C LEU A 127 -11.88 5.97 1.57
N LYS A 128 -12.90 5.81 2.41
CA LYS A 128 -14.12 6.64 2.37
C LYS A 128 -13.76 8.13 2.41
N LYS A 129 -12.88 8.54 3.32
CA LYS A 129 -12.51 9.95 3.48
C LYS A 129 -11.65 10.50 2.35
N TYR A 130 -10.66 9.74 1.88
CA TYR A 130 -9.58 10.25 1.02
C TYR A 130 -9.63 9.76 -0.42
N GLY A 131 -10.48 8.79 -0.74
CA GLY A 131 -10.48 8.12 -2.03
C GLY A 131 -9.39 7.07 -2.13
N GLU A 132 -9.29 6.43 -3.29
CA GLU A 132 -8.20 5.51 -3.57
C GLU A 132 -6.88 6.26 -3.75
N PRO A 133 -5.78 5.71 -3.22
CA PRO A 133 -4.48 6.35 -3.29
C PRO A 133 -3.84 6.41 -4.68
N GLY A 134 -4.41 5.73 -5.67
CA GLY A 134 -3.81 5.62 -6.99
C GLY A 134 -2.53 4.75 -7.00
N LEU A 135 -1.72 4.93 -8.04
CA LEU A 135 -0.43 4.26 -8.15
C LEU A 135 0.62 5.01 -7.33
N TRP A 136 1.50 4.24 -6.68
CA TRP A 136 2.59 4.80 -5.90
C TRP A 136 3.63 5.48 -6.82
N PRO A 137 4.32 6.53 -6.33
CA PRO A 137 4.06 7.36 -5.17
C PRO A 137 3.17 8.54 -5.59
N TRP A 138 1.84 8.38 -5.55
CA TRP A 138 0.87 9.48 -5.62
C TRP A 138 1.28 10.65 -6.51
N PHE A 139 1.67 10.36 -7.75
CA PHE A 139 1.79 11.41 -8.75
C PHE A 139 0.40 11.60 -9.33
N PRO A 140 -0.19 12.80 -9.25
CA PRO A 140 -1.39 13.08 -10.02
C PRO A 140 -1.04 12.90 -11.50
N SER A 141 -1.46 11.78 -12.08
CA SER A 141 -1.60 11.61 -13.52
C SER A 141 -2.85 12.38 -13.96
N SER A 142 -2.80 13.70 -13.77
CA SER A 142 -3.65 14.74 -14.37
C SER A 142 -3.57 15.98 -13.45
N GLN A 143 -3.03 17.07 -14.01
CA GLN A 143 -3.17 18.44 -13.49
C GLN A 143 -2.44 18.74 -12.15
N GLY A 144 -1.15 19.11 -12.23
CA GLY A 144 -0.63 20.15 -11.33
C GLY A 144 0.63 19.90 -10.50
N SER A 145 1.35 18.79 -10.66
CA SER A 145 2.72 18.66 -10.14
C SER A 145 3.66 18.17 -11.23
N SER A 146 4.79 18.84 -11.38
CA SER A 146 5.85 18.62 -12.38
C SER A 146 6.57 17.26 -12.32
N GLY A 147 6.06 16.30 -11.55
CA GLY A 147 6.73 15.03 -11.30
C GLY A 147 6.15 13.89 -12.12
N GLN A 148 7.01 13.24 -12.90
CA GLN A 148 6.68 11.95 -13.52
C GLN A 148 6.69 10.86 -12.46
N ALA A 149 5.76 9.91 -12.58
CA ALA A 149 5.80 8.69 -11.78
C ALA A 149 7.12 7.93 -11.98
N PRO A 150 7.61 7.22 -10.95
CA PRO A 150 8.85 6.49 -11.03
C PRO A 150 8.59 5.36 -11.99
N SER A 151 9.42 5.28 -13.01
CA SER A 151 9.11 4.41 -14.14
C SER A 151 9.48 2.96 -13.85
N THR A 152 10.28 2.69 -12.80
CA THR A 152 10.84 1.36 -12.52
C THR A 152 10.99 1.07 -11.02
N PRO A 153 10.96 -0.21 -10.60
CA PRO A 153 11.34 -0.66 -9.25
C PRO A 153 12.70 -0.15 -8.76
N GLU A 154 13.67 0.00 -9.67
CA GLU A 154 15.00 0.52 -9.32
C GLU A 154 14.92 2.00 -8.89
N GLU A 155 14.13 2.81 -9.60
CA GLU A 155 13.88 4.20 -9.21
C GLU A 155 13.21 4.31 -7.84
N ILE A 156 12.29 3.39 -7.54
CA ILE A 156 11.64 3.28 -6.22
C ILE A 156 12.68 3.04 -5.13
N ALA A 157 13.56 2.05 -5.33
CA ALA A 157 14.58 1.69 -4.34
C ALA A 157 15.60 2.83 -4.12
N ILE A 158 16.04 3.48 -5.21
CA ILE A 158 16.92 4.66 -5.16
C ILE A 158 16.21 5.79 -4.41
N GLY A 159 14.96 6.09 -4.77
CA GLY A 159 14.15 7.13 -4.13
C GLY A 159 13.92 6.89 -2.64
N ALA A 160 13.70 5.63 -2.24
CA ALA A 160 13.60 5.25 -0.83
C ALA A 160 14.86 5.70 -0.07
N ILE A 161 16.05 5.30 -0.51
CA ILE A 161 17.32 5.68 0.15
C ILE A 161 17.51 7.21 0.17
N LEU A 162 17.23 7.90 -0.95
CA LEU A 162 17.41 9.34 -1.06
C LEU A 162 16.46 10.16 -0.17
N THR A 163 15.35 9.58 0.28
CA THR A 163 14.33 10.31 1.05
C THR A 163 14.58 10.32 2.55
N GLN A 164 15.59 9.58 3.03
CA GLN A 164 16.07 9.68 4.41
C GLN A 164 16.37 11.14 4.76
N ASN A 165 15.62 11.70 5.73
CA ASN A 165 15.75 13.07 6.21
C ASN A 165 15.67 14.16 5.12
N THR A 166 14.87 13.96 4.05
CA THR A 166 14.81 14.91 2.92
C THR A 166 13.41 15.05 2.33
N ASN A 167 12.99 16.27 1.99
CA ASN A 167 11.68 16.52 1.35
C ASN A 167 11.63 16.00 -0.10
N TRP A 168 10.43 15.67 -0.60
CA TRP A 168 10.27 15.08 -1.94
C TRP A 168 10.87 15.93 -3.05
N LYS A 169 10.63 17.24 -3.04
CA LYS A 169 11.07 18.16 -4.11
C LYS A 169 12.58 18.07 -4.35
N ASN A 170 13.34 17.87 -3.28
CA ASN A 170 14.79 17.72 -3.34
C ASN A 170 15.22 16.32 -3.82
N VAL A 171 14.46 15.28 -3.48
CA VAL A 171 14.69 13.91 -3.97
C VAL A 171 14.37 13.83 -5.46
N GLU A 172 13.26 14.41 -5.89
CA GLU A 172 12.85 14.51 -7.29
C GLU A 172 13.93 15.19 -8.15
N LYS A 173 14.49 16.31 -7.68
CA LYS A 173 15.65 16.94 -8.33
C LYS A 173 16.85 15.99 -8.44
N ALA A 174 17.17 15.25 -7.37
CA ALA A 174 18.26 14.28 -7.38
C ALA A 174 18.00 13.12 -8.37
N ILE A 175 16.77 12.60 -8.42
CA ILE A 175 16.37 11.55 -9.36
C ILE A 175 16.46 12.07 -10.81
N ASN A 176 15.95 13.27 -11.09
CA ASN A 176 16.02 13.87 -12.43
C ASN A 176 17.48 14.05 -12.88
N ASN A 177 18.36 14.52 -11.99
CA ASN A 177 19.80 14.59 -12.27
C ASN A 177 20.39 13.22 -12.64
N LEU A 178 20.00 12.14 -11.96
CA LEU A 178 20.44 10.78 -12.28
C LEU A 178 19.88 10.31 -13.63
N LYS A 179 18.62 10.63 -13.94
CA LYS A 179 17.94 10.28 -15.21
C LYS A 179 18.59 10.99 -16.40
N GLU A 180 18.81 12.29 -16.31
CA GLU A 180 19.47 13.10 -17.34
C GLU A 180 20.89 12.61 -17.66
N LYS A 181 21.55 11.97 -16.69
CA LYS A 181 22.88 11.36 -16.89
C LYS A 181 22.83 9.89 -17.27
N GLY A 182 21.64 9.29 -17.45
CA GLY A 182 21.47 7.89 -17.84
C GLY A 182 21.91 6.89 -16.76
N VAL A 183 21.97 7.31 -15.49
CA VAL A 183 22.47 6.50 -14.37
C VAL A 183 21.43 6.25 -13.29
N CYS A 184 20.15 6.59 -13.51
CA CYS A 184 19.06 6.29 -12.57
C CYS A 184 18.66 4.81 -12.61
N SER A 185 19.62 3.92 -12.39
CA SER A 185 19.48 2.46 -12.34
C SER A 185 20.53 1.89 -11.40
N ILE A 186 20.27 0.70 -10.85
CA ILE A 186 21.19 0.01 -9.94
C ILE A 186 22.52 -0.26 -10.63
N LYS A 187 22.47 -0.81 -11.85
CA LYS A 187 23.68 -1.03 -12.66
C LYS A 187 24.35 0.28 -13.07
N GLY A 188 23.58 1.34 -13.35
CA GLY A 188 24.09 2.66 -13.70
C GLY A 188 24.91 3.28 -12.57
N ILE A 189 24.36 3.28 -11.34
CA ILE A 189 25.05 3.77 -10.14
C ILE A 189 26.27 2.89 -9.83
N TYR A 190 26.16 1.57 -9.89
CA TYR A 190 27.29 0.68 -9.66
C TYR A 190 28.45 0.93 -10.64
N LYS A 191 28.15 1.06 -11.95
CA LYS A 191 29.14 1.36 -13.00
C LYS A 191 29.80 2.73 -12.85
N LEU A 192 29.19 3.66 -12.11
CA LEU A 192 29.87 4.91 -11.78
C LEU A 192 31.17 4.62 -11.03
N GLU A 193 31.35 3.50 -10.31
CA GLU A 193 32.54 3.28 -9.47
C GLU A 193 33.37 2.04 -9.82
N SER A 194 32.91 1.14 -10.70
CA SER A 194 33.57 -0.15 -11.01
C SER A 194 34.81 -0.08 -11.95
N THR A 195 35.50 1.06 -12.04
CA THR A 195 36.76 1.21 -12.81
C THR A 195 37.80 1.89 -11.92
N SER A 196 39.10 1.64 -12.15
CA SER A 196 40.31 1.90 -11.33
C SER A 196 40.57 3.32 -10.76
N LEU A 197 39.56 4.19 -10.65
CA LEU A 197 39.61 5.56 -10.13
C LEU A 197 38.57 5.81 -9.00
N ALA A 198 38.42 4.86 -8.07
CA ALA A 198 37.41 4.90 -7.00
C ALA A 198 37.39 6.21 -6.18
N ARG A 199 38.52 6.91 -6.00
CA ARG A 199 38.57 8.19 -5.25
C ARG A 199 37.94 9.38 -5.97
N ARG A 200 37.80 9.38 -7.31
CA ARG A 200 37.24 10.53 -8.07
C ARG A 200 35.73 10.42 -8.33
N ARG A 201 35.07 9.30 -8.02
CA ARG A 201 33.72 9.01 -8.56
C ARG A 201 32.56 9.05 -7.56
N LEU A 202 32.83 8.84 -6.26
CA LEU A 202 31.96 9.30 -5.18
C LEU A 202 31.61 10.80 -5.35
N ALA A 203 32.56 11.61 -5.85
CA ALA A 203 32.32 13.02 -6.13
C ALA A 203 31.22 13.26 -7.18
N ARG A 204 31.14 12.41 -8.23
CA ARG A 204 30.13 12.55 -9.29
C ARG A 204 28.74 12.15 -8.78
N LEU A 205 28.62 11.02 -8.10
CA LEU A 205 27.35 10.62 -7.49
C LEU A 205 26.87 11.64 -6.46
N LYS A 206 27.77 12.10 -5.57
CA LYS A 206 27.50 13.19 -4.61
C LYS A 206 26.98 14.45 -5.29
N GLY A 207 27.56 14.84 -6.43
CA GLY A 207 27.11 15.99 -7.21
C GLY A 207 25.67 15.83 -7.70
N LEU A 208 25.33 14.66 -8.27
CA LEU A 208 23.99 14.38 -8.80
C LEU A 208 22.93 14.36 -7.70
N ILE A 209 23.25 13.76 -6.54
CA ILE A 209 22.29 13.63 -5.44
C ILE A 209 22.37 14.77 -4.41
N ARG A 210 23.22 15.78 -4.64
CA ARG A 210 23.42 16.93 -3.74
C ARG A 210 22.13 17.59 -3.26
N PRO A 211 21.11 17.81 -4.12
CA PRO A 211 19.83 18.40 -3.70
C PRO A 211 19.17 17.63 -2.56
N SER A 212 19.38 16.31 -2.50
CA SER A 212 18.78 15.46 -1.47
C SER A 212 19.36 15.66 -0.07
N GLY A 213 20.41 16.46 0.15
CA GLY A 213 21.00 16.67 1.48
C GLY A 213 21.62 15.40 2.09
N PHE A 214 22.54 15.54 3.05
CA PHE A 214 23.35 14.42 3.57
C PHE A 214 23.98 13.56 2.45
N TYR A 215 24.29 14.20 1.31
CA TYR A 215 24.66 13.52 0.07
C TYR A 215 25.97 12.74 0.20
N ASN A 216 26.84 13.10 1.15
CA ASN A 216 28.02 12.32 1.50
C ASN A 216 27.64 10.91 1.96
N GLN A 217 26.90 10.77 3.07
CA GLN A 217 26.44 9.48 3.57
C GLN A 217 25.50 8.78 2.57
N LYS A 218 24.60 9.52 1.92
CA LYS A 218 23.67 8.91 0.94
C LYS A 218 24.38 8.34 -0.28
N SER A 219 25.44 8.99 -0.77
CA SER A 219 26.20 8.45 -1.90
C SER A 219 26.83 7.11 -1.56
N ILE A 220 27.40 6.97 -0.36
CA ILE A 220 27.96 5.72 0.14
C ILE A 220 26.87 4.66 0.27
N ARG A 221 25.77 4.97 0.97
CA ARG A 221 24.65 4.02 1.17
C ARG A 221 24.06 3.53 -0.15
N LEU A 222 23.85 4.46 -1.07
CA LEU A 222 23.27 4.16 -2.37
C LEU A 222 24.21 3.27 -3.20
N PHE A 223 25.51 3.58 -3.20
CA PHE A 223 26.50 2.74 -3.85
C PHE A 223 26.58 1.34 -3.23
N GLU A 224 26.68 1.22 -1.90
CA GLU A 224 26.74 -0.07 -1.20
C GLU A 224 25.49 -0.92 -1.49
N PHE A 225 24.30 -0.31 -1.51
CA PHE A 225 23.08 -1.00 -1.94
C PHE A 225 23.17 -1.49 -3.40
N CYS A 226 23.59 -0.63 -4.33
CA CYS A 226 23.70 -1.02 -5.74
C CYS A 226 24.76 -2.11 -5.95
N LYS A 227 25.90 -2.00 -5.28
CA LYS A 227 26.98 -3.00 -5.27
C LYS A 227 26.46 -4.34 -4.75
N PHE A 228 25.82 -4.35 -3.58
CA PHE A 228 25.22 -5.55 -3.00
C PHE A 228 24.26 -6.26 -3.97
N VAL A 229 23.39 -5.51 -4.63
CA VAL A 229 22.43 -6.09 -5.60
C VAL A 229 23.15 -6.63 -6.84
N VAL A 230 24.11 -5.90 -7.40
CA VAL A 230 24.80 -6.31 -8.64
C VAL A 230 25.73 -7.49 -8.40
N GLU A 231 26.58 -7.42 -7.37
CA GLU A 231 27.57 -8.47 -7.09
C GLU A 231 26.92 -9.74 -6.53
N GLY A 232 25.86 -9.59 -5.72
CA GLY A 232 25.19 -10.73 -5.08
C GLY A 232 24.11 -11.40 -5.95
N TYR A 233 23.42 -10.63 -6.80
CA TYR A 233 22.18 -11.10 -7.46
C TYR A 233 22.09 -10.67 -8.94
N GLY A 234 23.08 -9.96 -9.47
CA GLY A 234 23.12 -9.45 -10.83
C GLY A 234 22.19 -8.26 -11.12
N ASN A 235 20.96 -8.26 -10.57
CA ASN A 235 19.97 -7.20 -10.73
C ASN A 235 18.90 -7.25 -9.61
N LEU A 236 18.02 -6.23 -9.58
CA LEU A 236 17.00 -6.11 -8.55
C LEU A 236 15.96 -7.25 -8.58
N PHE A 237 15.61 -7.77 -9.76
CA PHE A 237 14.68 -8.89 -9.88
C PHE A 237 15.27 -10.16 -9.27
N GLY A 238 16.54 -10.46 -9.56
CA GLY A 238 17.26 -11.58 -8.93
C GLY A 238 17.32 -11.45 -7.41
N PHE A 239 17.54 -10.24 -6.89
CA PHE A 239 17.50 -10.00 -5.44
C PHE A 239 16.11 -10.30 -4.85
N PHE A 240 15.05 -9.95 -5.57
CA PHE A 240 13.68 -10.24 -5.13
C PHE A 240 13.27 -11.71 -5.29
N GLU A 241 14.09 -12.60 -5.84
CA GLU A 241 13.79 -14.06 -5.83
C GLU A 241 13.89 -14.66 -4.42
N LEU A 242 14.63 -14.02 -3.51
CA LEU A 242 14.71 -14.40 -2.10
C LEU A 242 13.33 -14.37 -1.42
N SER A 243 13.20 -15.15 -0.34
CA SER A 243 12.05 -15.00 0.54
C SER A 243 12.00 -13.60 1.16
N ILE A 244 10.81 -13.15 1.55
CA ILE A 244 10.62 -11.81 2.17
C ILE A 244 11.52 -11.64 3.40
N GLN A 245 11.65 -12.70 4.20
CA GLN A 245 12.48 -12.70 5.41
C GLN A 245 13.96 -12.55 5.06
N GLU A 246 14.49 -13.40 4.17
CA GLU A 246 15.90 -13.35 3.77
C GLU A 246 16.26 -12.01 3.11
N ALA A 247 15.38 -11.51 2.23
CA ALA A 247 15.58 -10.22 1.57
C ALA A 247 15.64 -9.08 2.61
N ARG A 248 14.74 -9.10 3.62
CA ARG A 248 14.75 -8.10 4.70
C ARG A 248 16.01 -8.19 5.55
N GLU A 249 16.40 -9.37 5.97
CA GLU A 249 17.61 -9.60 6.78
C GLU A 249 18.85 -9.09 6.06
N LYS A 250 18.99 -9.39 4.76
CA LYS A 250 20.14 -8.92 3.98
C LYS A 250 20.13 -7.41 3.74
N LEU A 251 18.96 -6.79 3.54
CA LEU A 251 18.86 -5.32 3.45
C LEU A 251 19.31 -4.64 4.75
N LEU A 252 18.98 -5.21 5.90
CA LEU A 252 19.31 -4.64 7.22
C LEU A 252 20.81 -4.73 7.56
N VAL A 253 21.55 -5.63 6.93
CA VAL A 253 23.02 -5.72 7.07
C VAL A 253 23.72 -4.56 6.34
N ILE A 254 23.10 -3.97 5.32
CA ILE A 254 23.68 -2.87 4.55
C ILE A 254 23.71 -1.62 5.43
N ASN A 255 24.92 -1.14 5.73
CA ASN A 255 25.10 0.03 6.59
C ASN A 255 24.30 1.24 6.09
N GLY A 256 23.38 1.73 6.91
CA GLY A 256 22.53 2.89 6.60
C GLY A 256 21.17 2.56 5.97
N ILE A 257 20.84 1.28 5.76
CA ILE A 257 19.47 0.83 5.48
C ILE A 257 18.82 0.38 6.78
N GLY A 258 17.89 1.18 7.28
CA GLY A 258 17.08 0.84 8.46
C GLY A 258 15.79 0.10 8.10
N LYS A 259 15.06 -0.37 9.11
CA LYS A 259 13.80 -1.12 8.98
C LYS A 259 12.78 -0.44 8.05
N GLU A 260 12.55 0.87 8.23
CA GLU A 260 11.64 1.65 7.38
C GLU A 260 12.07 1.62 5.90
N THR A 261 13.37 1.77 5.64
CA THR A 261 13.91 1.77 4.26
C THR A 261 13.85 0.38 3.64
N ALA A 262 14.26 -0.66 4.36
CA ALA A 262 14.20 -2.05 3.91
C ALA A 262 12.77 -2.43 3.53
N ASP A 263 11.81 -2.19 4.43
CA ASP A 263 10.42 -2.53 4.20
C ASP A 263 9.79 -1.68 3.08
N THR A 264 10.23 -0.41 2.91
CA THR A 264 9.84 0.40 1.74
C THR A 264 10.25 -0.24 0.44
N ILE A 265 11.52 -0.67 0.34
CA ILE A 265 12.05 -1.32 -0.86
C ILE A 265 11.27 -2.61 -1.14
N LEU A 266 11.03 -3.44 -0.13
CA LEU A 266 10.27 -4.69 -0.29
C LEU A 266 8.82 -4.43 -0.71
N LEU A 267 8.14 -3.47 -0.06
CA LEU A 267 6.73 -3.18 -0.33
C LEU A 267 6.50 -2.57 -1.71
N TYR A 268 7.31 -1.58 -2.08
CA TYR A 268 7.06 -0.75 -3.26
C TYR A 268 7.89 -1.20 -4.46
N ALA A 269 9.19 -1.45 -4.30
CA ALA A 269 10.02 -1.92 -5.42
C ALA A 269 9.82 -3.42 -5.66
N GLY A 270 9.76 -4.21 -4.58
CA GLY A 270 9.60 -5.66 -4.65
C GLY A 270 8.16 -6.14 -4.81
N ASN A 271 7.17 -5.26 -4.68
CA ASN A 271 5.75 -5.60 -4.68
C ASN A 271 5.43 -6.76 -3.69
N ARG A 272 6.11 -6.79 -2.54
CA ARG A 272 5.97 -7.83 -1.51
C ARG A 272 5.08 -7.34 -0.36
N PRO A 273 4.25 -8.20 0.27
CA PRO A 273 3.35 -7.82 1.35
C PRO A 273 4.10 -7.59 2.68
N VAL A 274 4.88 -6.51 2.76
CA VAL A 274 5.55 -6.04 3.98
C VAL A 274 4.93 -4.71 4.39
N PHE A 275 4.32 -4.65 5.57
CA PHE A 275 3.74 -3.38 6.03
C PHE A 275 4.85 -2.44 6.48
N VAL A 276 4.82 -1.17 6.06
CA VAL A 276 5.84 -0.20 6.46
C VAL A 276 5.36 0.63 7.64
N VAL A 277 6.25 0.85 8.61
CA VAL A 277 5.96 1.65 9.81
C VAL A 277 6.81 2.92 9.81
N ASP A 278 6.19 4.06 9.54
CA ASP A 278 6.85 5.37 9.65
C ASP A 278 6.31 6.18 10.86
N ALA A 279 6.71 7.45 10.97
CA ALA A 279 6.27 8.29 12.08
C ALA A 279 4.77 8.63 12.01
N TYR A 280 4.17 8.81 10.83
CA TYR A 280 2.72 8.93 10.68
C TYR A 280 1.98 7.65 11.05
N THR A 281 2.54 6.48 10.74
CA THR A 281 2.00 5.18 11.19
C THR A 281 1.95 5.12 12.71
N LYS A 282 3.03 5.50 13.39
CA LYS A 282 3.07 5.58 14.86
C LYS A 282 2.04 6.57 15.42
N LYS A 283 1.91 7.75 14.81
CA LYS A 283 0.89 8.76 15.19
C LYS A 283 -0.54 8.22 14.98
N PHE A 284 -0.77 7.52 13.88
CA PHE A 284 -2.07 6.93 13.54
C PHE A 284 -2.49 5.85 14.53
N VAL A 285 -1.57 4.96 14.90
CA VAL A 285 -1.80 3.91 15.90
C VAL A 285 -2.21 4.52 17.24
N ARG A 286 -1.47 5.53 17.72
CA ARG A 286 -1.77 6.23 18.98
C ARG A 286 -3.11 6.95 18.92
N ALA A 287 -3.37 7.73 17.87
CA ALA A 287 -4.60 8.49 17.73
C ALA A 287 -5.87 7.62 17.66
N ASN A 288 -5.73 6.34 17.28
CA ASN A 288 -6.84 5.39 17.19
C ASN A 288 -6.81 4.33 18.30
N ASN A 289 -5.90 4.42 19.28
CA ASN A 289 -5.75 3.45 20.36
C ASN A 289 -5.75 1.99 19.85
N LEU A 290 -4.94 1.71 18.82
CA LEU A 290 -4.90 0.38 18.17
C LEU A 290 -4.09 -0.64 18.97
N ILE A 291 -2.95 -0.23 19.51
CA ILE A 291 -2.03 -1.02 20.33
C ILE A 291 -1.18 -0.04 21.18
N GLN A 292 -0.67 -0.48 22.33
CA GLN A 292 0.12 0.37 23.24
C GLN A 292 1.59 0.48 22.81
N GLU A 293 2.13 -0.60 22.26
CA GLU A 293 3.51 -0.72 21.81
C GLU A 293 3.81 0.27 20.68
N THR A 294 5.00 0.86 20.71
CA THR A 294 5.43 1.88 19.74
C THR A 294 6.71 1.52 18.97
N ASP A 295 7.28 0.37 19.29
CA ASP A 295 8.43 -0.20 18.58
C ASP A 295 8.04 -0.59 17.14
N TYR A 296 9.00 -0.47 16.23
CA TYR A 296 8.79 -0.73 14.82
C TYR A 296 8.30 -2.15 14.54
N ASP A 297 8.97 -3.17 15.08
CA ASP A 297 8.67 -4.56 14.70
C ASP A 297 7.34 -5.02 15.32
N HIS A 298 7.03 -4.57 16.53
CA HIS A 298 5.73 -4.82 17.16
C HIS A 298 4.58 -4.22 16.36
N LEU A 299 4.74 -2.97 15.89
CA LEU A 299 3.74 -2.32 15.05
C LEU A 299 3.60 -3.01 13.69
N GLN A 300 4.72 -3.37 13.05
CA GLN A 300 4.70 -4.10 11.79
C GLN A 300 3.95 -5.43 11.95
N SER A 301 4.29 -6.21 12.97
CA SER A 301 3.64 -7.48 13.29
C SER A 301 2.15 -7.31 13.57
N PHE A 302 1.76 -6.25 14.28
CA PHE A 302 0.36 -5.94 14.55
C PHE A 302 -0.44 -5.75 13.26
N PHE A 303 0.04 -4.93 12.31
CA PHE A 303 -0.64 -4.75 11.03
C PHE A 303 -0.68 -6.04 10.21
N THR A 304 0.44 -6.78 10.12
CA THR A 304 0.50 -8.04 9.37
C THR A 304 -0.45 -9.11 9.92
N LYS A 305 -0.60 -9.21 11.24
CA LYS A 305 -1.52 -10.18 11.88
C LYS A 305 -2.99 -9.81 11.75
N ASN A 306 -3.31 -8.51 11.67
CA ASN A 306 -4.69 -8.00 11.69
C ASN A 306 -5.23 -7.61 10.31
N LEU A 307 -4.45 -7.77 9.25
CA LEU A 307 -4.83 -7.48 7.88
C LEU A 307 -4.63 -8.72 6.98
N PRO A 308 -5.47 -8.91 5.95
CA PRO A 308 -5.20 -9.88 4.91
C PRO A 308 -3.83 -9.66 4.26
N VAL A 309 -3.12 -10.75 3.94
CA VAL A 309 -1.84 -10.68 3.23
C VAL A 309 -2.12 -10.21 1.80
N ASN A 310 -1.97 -8.91 1.57
CA ASN A 310 -2.27 -8.28 0.29
C ASN A 310 -1.38 -7.05 0.11
N THR A 311 -0.47 -7.10 -0.88
CA THR A 311 0.48 -6.02 -1.14
C THR A 311 -0.23 -4.70 -1.43
N LYS A 312 -1.27 -4.71 -2.27
CA LYS A 312 -1.99 -3.48 -2.63
C LYS A 312 -2.69 -2.85 -1.42
N LEU A 313 -3.28 -3.66 -0.53
CA LEU A 313 -3.82 -3.19 0.74
C LEU A 313 -2.74 -2.49 1.57
N TYR A 314 -1.55 -3.08 1.70
CA TYR A 314 -0.49 -2.51 2.52
C TYR A 314 0.03 -1.19 1.93
N GLN A 315 0.23 -1.16 0.61
CA GLN A 315 0.58 0.06 -0.13
C GLN A 315 -0.47 1.16 0.05
N ASP A 316 -1.75 0.81 -0.14
CA ASP A 316 -2.86 1.76 -0.05
C ASP A 316 -2.99 2.31 1.36
N TYR A 317 -3.01 1.41 2.35
CA TYR A 317 -3.24 1.78 3.74
C TYR A 317 -2.10 2.64 4.28
N HIS A 318 -0.84 2.25 4.05
CA HIS A 318 0.30 3.07 4.41
C HIS A 318 0.22 4.47 3.80
N ALA A 319 -0.12 4.59 2.51
CA ALA A 319 -0.20 5.89 1.86
C ALA A 319 -1.38 6.75 2.37
N LEU A 320 -2.51 6.14 2.69
CA LEU A 320 -3.66 6.80 3.31
C LEU A 320 -3.35 7.30 4.73
N ILE A 321 -2.59 6.51 5.51
CA ILE A 321 -2.10 6.91 6.84
C ILE A 321 -1.20 8.15 6.74
N VAL A 322 -0.30 8.18 5.76
CA VAL A 322 0.55 9.35 5.53
C VAL A 322 -0.27 10.58 5.15
N ARG A 323 -1.25 10.43 4.25
CA ARG A 323 -2.16 11.54 3.89
C ARG A 323 -2.93 12.05 5.10
N TRP A 324 -3.45 11.14 5.92
CA TRP A 324 -4.12 11.48 7.18
C TRP A 324 -3.20 12.27 8.13
N GLY A 325 -1.94 11.85 8.25
CA GLY A 325 -0.97 12.48 9.13
C GLY A 325 -0.61 13.90 8.67
N LYS A 326 -0.42 14.10 7.36
CA LYS A 326 -0.15 15.41 6.78
C LYS A 326 -1.28 16.41 6.99
N GLU A 327 -2.54 15.99 6.80
CA GLU A 327 -3.71 16.86 7.00
C GLU A 327 -3.85 17.34 8.45
N ARG A 328 -3.39 16.54 9.43
CA ARG A 328 -3.42 16.92 10.84
C ARG A 328 -2.28 17.84 11.22
N SER A 329 -1.06 17.59 10.74
CA SER A 329 0.08 18.46 11.00
C SER A 329 0.04 19.80 10.26
N SER A 330 -0.89 20.01 9.33
CA SER A 330 -1.14 21.33 8.70
C SER A 330 -2.20 22.17 9.43
N LYS A 331 -2.85 21.62 10.47
CA LYS A 331 -3.89 22.29 11.27
C LYS A 331 -3.39 22.68 12.67
N GLU A 332 -2.15 22.36 12.98
CA GLU A 332 -1.38 22.78 14.17
C GLU A 332 -0.45 23.92 13.77
#